data_AF-A0A7L6N1T6-F1
#
_entry.id   AF-A0A7L6N1T6-F1
#
_cell.length_a   1.000
_cell.length_b   1.000
_cell.length_c   1.000
_cell.angle_alpha   90.00
_cell.angle_beta   90.00
_cell.angle_gamma   90.00
#
_symmetry.space_group_name_H-M   'P 1'
#
loop_
_entity.id
_entity.type
_entity.pdbx_description
1 polymer ?
#
loop_
_entity_poly.entity_id
_entity_poly.type
_entity_poly.pdbx_seq_one_letter_code
_entity_poly.pdbx_strand_id
1 'polypeptide(L)'
;MNKYESWSKNDLIEHIEHLNQRLDDLLKKENYKFFVEFPWAGNLGQWYWYIKENKVIFNDRKVLALGYDPKDVGQVGFEFFTDKIHANDYERVMESMRNHMYGLSPAYEVEYRIKHKKGHYVWYYDRGTVTKRSDDGKPLLLQGIVFDITESKKIEEKLRYLSERDSLTNVYNRRTMNMKLEEMIEVHNNYDQSFSLIMFDIDHFKKVNDQFGHLVGDDVLRRLTELIINDKRTDDIVCRYGGEEFFLLLPDTNLQGAIIVAKRLHKMIQKMFIPKVESITVSMGLIEHNKGESIDQAIKRVDDLMYLAKSSGRNTIKY
;
A
#
# COMPACT_ATOMS: atom_id res chain seq x y z
N MET A 1 -42.41 49.34 -5.60
CA MET A 1 -43.05 49.06 -4.31
C MET A 1 -42.60 47.67 -3.89
N ASN A 2 -41.77 47.58 -2.85
CA ASN A 2 -41.18 46.31 -2.46
C ASN A 2 -42.29 45.47 -1.79
N LYS A 3 -42.59 44.28 -2.33
CA LYS A 3 -43.78 43.49 -1.95
C LYS A 3 -43.85 43.13 -0.45
N TYR A 4 -42.72 43.29 0.25
CA TYR A 4 -42.52 42.95 1.65
C TYR A 4 -42.66 44.14 2.62
N GLU A 5 -42.82 45.38 2.12
CA GLU A 5 -42.95 46.58 2.96
C GLU A 5 -44.23 46.61 3.80
N SER A 6 -45.27 45.89 3.38
CA SER A 6 -46.55 45.79 4.09
C SER A 6 -46.68 44.55 4.97
N TRP A 7 -45.63 43.72 5.08
CA TRP A 7 -45.69 42.44 5.78
C TRP A 7 -45.34 42.60 7.26
N SER A 8 -46.07 41.88 8.12
CA SER A 8 -45.71 41.82 9.53
C SER A 8 -44.45 40.98 9.72
N LYS A 9 -43.82 41.11 10.88
CA LYS A 9 -42.65 40.28 11.25
C LYS A 9 -42.96 38.78 11.16
N ASN A 10 -44.17 38.36 11.49
CA ASN A 10 -44.58 36.95 11.44
C ASN A 10 -44.74 36.48 10.00
N ASP A 11 -45.32 37.30 9.11
CA ASP A 11 -45.45 36.98 7.68
C ASP A 11 -44.08 36.81 7.01
N LEU A 12 -43.09 37.62 7.43
CA LEU A 12 -41.71 37.50 6.96
C LEU A 12 -41.04 36.22 7.46
N ILE A 13 -41.27 35.84 8.72
CA ILE A 13 -40.72 34.59 9.29
C ILE A 13 -41.31 33.37 8.58
N GLU A 14 -42.63 33.29 8.45
CA GLU A 14 -43.30 32.18 7.74
C GLU A 14 -42.84 32.09 6.29
N HIS A 15 -42.63 33.23 5.63
CA HIS A 15 -42.13 33.24 4.25
C HIS A 15 -40.68 32.76 4.14
N ILE A 16 -39.81 33.15 5.07
CA ILE A 16 -38.44 32.66 5.13
C ILE A 16 -38.43 31.14 5.38
N GLU A 17 -39.26 30.65 6.29
CA GLU A 17 -39.41 29.21 6.55
C GLU A 17 -39.90 28.46 5.31
N HIS A 18 -40.91 28.99 4.62
CA HIS A 18 -41.41 28.41 3.37
C HIS A 18 -40.36 28.39 2.26
N LEU A 19 -39.58 29.48 2.10
CA LEU A 19 -38.49 29.55 1.12
C LEU A 19 -37.38 28.55 1.45
N ASN A 20 -37.02 28.40 2.73
CA ASN A 20 -36.04 27.41 3.17
C ASN A 20 -36.51 25.98 2.85
N GLN A 21 -37.79 25.67 3.13
CA GLN A 21 -38.35 24.36 2.82
C GLN A 21 -38.35 24.06 1.32
N ARG A 22 -38.68 25.06 0.50
CA ARG A 22 -38.67 24.93 -0.96
C ARG A 22 -37.25 24.78 -1.53
N LEU A 23 -36.27 25.45 -0.95
CA LEU A 23 -34.87 25.30 -1.30
C LEU A 23 -34.37 23.89 -0.97
N ASP A 24 -34.71 23.35 0.20
CA ASP A 24 -34.37 21.99 0.60
C ASP A 24 -34.95 20.95 -0.37
N ASP A 25 -36.20 21.11 -0.81
CA ASP A 25 -36.84 20.22 -1.78
C ASP A 25 -36.17 20.29 -3.17
N LEU A 26 -35.74 21.47 -3.60
CA LEU A 26 -35.01 21.63 -4.86
C LEU A 26 -33.63 20.98 -4.79
N LEU A 27 -32.89 21.19 -3.70
CA LEU A 27 -31.59 20.56 -3.48
C LEU A 27 -31.70 19.03 -3.43
N LYS A 28 -32.72 18.49 -2.76
CA LYS A 28 -33.00 17.05 -2.75
C LYS A 28 -33.27 16.50 -4.15
N LYS A 29 -34.06 17.20 -4.97
CA LYS A 29 -34.35 16.80 -6.36
C LYS A 29 -33.12 16.85 -7.25
N GLU A 30 -32.31 17.90 -7.12
CA GLU A 30 -31.07 18.06 -7.90
C GLU A 30 -30.05 16.99 -7.54
N ASN A 31 -29.86 16.72 -6.24
CA ASN A 31 -29.03 15.62 -5.76
C ASN A 31 -29.55 14.25 -6.23
N TYR A 32 -30.86 14.00 -6.14
CA TYR A 32 -31.45 12.75 -6.62
C TYR A 32 -31.18 12.51 -8.11
N LYS A 33 -31.34 13.56 -8.94
CA LYS A 33 -31.08 13.48 -10.38
C LYS A 33 -29.61 13.16 -10.67
N PHE A 34 -28.69 13.79 -9.96
CA PHE A 34 -27.26 13.50 -10.05
C PHE A 34 -26.94 12.04 -9.70
N PHE A 35 -27.54 11.48 -8.64
CA PHE A 35 -27.31 10.07 -8.27
C PHE A 35 -27.91 9.05 -9.25
N VAL A 36 -28.98 9.41 -9.96
CA VAL A 36 -29.58 8.55 -11.01
C VAL A 36 -28.71 8.56 -12.27
N GLU A 37 -28.18 9.73 -12.66
CA GLU A 37 -27.31 9.87 -13.83
C GLU A 37 -25.92 9.26 -13.61
N PHE A 38 -25.44 9.22 -12.37
CA PHE A 38 -24.16 8.62 -11.99
C PHE A 38 -24.36 7.49 -10.96
N PRO A 39 -24.70 6.26 -11.37
CA PRO A 39 -24.92 5.13 -10.45
C PRO A 39 -23.70 4.81 -9.56
N TRP A 40 -22.49 5.07 -10.05
CA TRP A 40 -21.24 4.96 -9.28
C TRP A 40 -21.08 6.05 -8.20
N ALA A 41 -21.85 7.14 -8.27
CA ALA A 41 -21.95 8.15 -7.21
C ALA A 41 -22.67 7.60 -5.97
N GLY A 42 -23.09 6.33 -5.97
CA GLY A 42 -23.50 5.55 -4.80
C GLY A 42 -22.61 5.75 -3.56
N ASN A 43 -21.29 5.80 -3.76
CA ASN A 43 -20.27 6.00 -2.71
C ASN A 43 -19.84 7.46 -2.51
N LEU A 44 -20.52 8.42 -3.13
CA LEU A 44 -20.14 9.82 -3.12
C LEU A 44 -20.62 10.51 -1.84
N GLY A 45 -19.68 10.88 -0.99
CA GLY A 45 -19.91 11.86 0.06
C GLY A 45 -19.85 13.26 -0.53
N GLN A 46 -20.75 14.14 -0.12
CA GLN A 46 -20.67 15.58 -0.40
C GLN A 46 -20.43 16.30 0.91
N TRP A 47 -19.71 17.41 0.86
CA TRP A 47 -19.54 18.27 2.03
C TRP A 47 -19.44 19.75 1.65
N TYR A 48 -19.90 20.59 2.57
CA TYR A 48 -19.89 22.04 2.50
C TYR A 48 -19.35 22.54 3.81
N TRP A 49 -18.33 23.38 3.77
CA TRP A 49 -17.78 24.05 4.94
C TRP A 49 -18.00 25.55 4.83
N TYR A 50 -18.88 26.05 5.68
CA TYR A 50 -19.11 27.46 5.91
C TYR A 50 -18.05 27.94 6.91
N ILE A 51 -17.02 28.59 6.38
CA ILE A 51 -15.76 28.84 7.07
C ILE A 51 -15.96 29.79 8.25
N LYS A 52 -16.78 30.84 8.06
CA LYS A 52 -17.01 31.86 9.09
C LYS A 52 -17.76 31.31 10.30
N GLU A 53 -18.72 30.43 10.07
CA GLU A 53 -19.55 29.80 11.09
C GLU A 53 -18.91 28.53 11.68
N ASN A 54 -17.75 28.11 11.15
CA ASN A 54 -17.18 26.78 11.32
C ASN A 54 -18.25 25.67 11.29
N LYS A 55 -19.06 25.69 10.23
CA LYS A 55 -20.17 24.73 10.07
C LYS A 55 -19.89 23.84 8.87
N VAL A 56 -19.79 22.54 9.12
CA VAL A 56 -19.72 21.54 8.06
C VAL A 56 -21.07 20.86 7.89
N ILE A 57 -21.56 20.84 6.66
CA ILE A 57 -22.71 20.06 6.22
C ILE A 57 -22.19 18.96 5.32
N PHE A 58 -22.75 17.76 5.42
CA PHE A 58 -22.46 16.65 4.54
C PHE A 58 -23.74 15.88 4.22
N ASN A 59 -23.71 15.08 3.17
CA ASN A 59 -24.80 14.16 2.90
C ASN A 59 -24.75 12.95 3.86
N ASP A 60 -25.91 12.33 4.08
CA ASP A 60 -26.07 11.16 4.95
C ASP A 60 -25.11 10.02 4.59
N ARG A 61 -24.77 9.89 3.29
CA ARG A 61 -23.87 8.85 2.79
C ARG A 61 -22.47 8.93 3.41
N LYS A 62 -21.89 10.14 3.52
CA LYS A 62 -20.57 10.35 4.14
C LYS A 62 -20.56 9.87 5.60
N VAL A 63 -21.65 10.13 6.31
CA VAL A 63 -21.80 9.79 7.74
C VAL A 63 -21.93 8.28 7.93
N LEU A 64 -22.80 7.66 7.12
CA LEU A 64 -23.03 6.22 7.11
C LEU A 64 -21.75 5.46 6.74
N ALA A 65 -20.99 5.94 5.75
CA ALA A 65 -19.73 5.34 5.34
C ALA A 65 -18.65 5.38 6.44
N LEU A 66 -18.66 6.40 7.30
CA LEU A 66 -17.80 6.48 8.49
C LEU A 66 -18.35 5.71 9.71
N GLY A 67 -19.53 5.10 9.56
CA GLY A 67 -20.17 4.26 10.57
C GLY A 67 -21.00 5.03 11.60
N TYR A 68 -21.33 6.29 11.33
CA TYR A 68 -22.19 7.10 12.18
C TYR A 68 -23.63 7.09 11.63
N ASP A 69 -24.62 7.28 12.52
CA ASP A 69 -25.99 7.55 12.10
C ASP A 69 -26.10 9.05 11.78
N PRO A 70 -26.61 9.45 10.60
CA PRO A 70 -26.88 10.87 10.29
C PRO A 70 -27.67 11.61 11.37
N LYS A 71 -28.55 10.92 12.09
CA LYS A 71 -29.33 11.50 13.20
C LYS A 71 -28.50 11.78 14.45
N ASP A 72 -27.41 11.05 14.64
CA ASP A 72 -26.49 11.22 15.77
C ASP A 72 -25.47 12.33 15.51
N VAL A 73 -25.26 12.71 14.24
CA VAL A 73 -24.32 13.76 13.87
C VAL A 73 -25.06 15.07 13.70
N GLY A 74 -25.07 15.87 14.77
CA GLY A 74 -25.60 17.23 14.76
C GLY A 74 -24.73 18.20 13.96
N GLN A 75 -24.83 19.49 14.29
CA GLN A 75 -23.98 20.51 13.70
C GLN A 75 -22.54 20.32 14.19
N VAL A 76 -21.61 20.09 13.25
CA VAL A 76 -20.19 19.89 13.55
C VAL A 76 -19.30 20.89 12.82
N GLY A 77 -18.15 21.19 13.40
CA GLY A 77 -17.05 21.89 12.74
C GLY A 77 -16.20 20.97 11.88
N PHE A 78 -15.20 21.54 11.20
CA PHE A 78 -14.29 20.74 10.36
C PHE A 78 -13.44 19.76 11.20
N GLU A 79 -13.20 20.10 12.47
CA GLU A 79 -12.45 19.32 13.46
C GLU A 79 -13.03 17.92 13.63
N PHE A 80 -14.35 17.77 13.50
CA PHE A 80 -15.00 16.47 13.59
C PHE A 80 -14.41 15.46 12.61
N PHE A 81 -13.99 15.88 11.42
CA PHE A 81 -13.34 14.99 10.44
C PHE A 81 -11.83 15.01 10.57
N THR A 82 -11.21 16.18 10.77
CA THR A 82 -9.75 16.28 10.80
C THR A 82 -9.12 15.58 11.99
N ASP A 83 -9.80 15.54 13.15
CA ASP A 83 -9.35 14.81 14.34
C ASP A 83 -9.33 13.29 14.14
N LYS A 84 -9.99 12.80 13.09
CA LYS A 84 -10.05 11.37 12.74
C LYS A 84 -9.05 11.00 11.64
N ILE A 85 -8.34 11.96 11.07
CA ILE A 85 -7.30 11.69 10.08
C ILE A 85 -6.15 10.95 10.76
N HIS A 86 -5.59 9.95 10.07
CA HIS A 86 -4.42 9.24 10.56
C HIS A 86 -3.24 10.21 10.78
N ALA A 87 -2.51 10.07 11.88
CA ALA A 87 -1.43 11.00 12.28
C ALA A 87 -0.41 11.26 11.15
N ASN A 88 0.05 10.22 10.46
CA ASN A 88 0.99 10.35 9.33
C ASN A 88 0.41 11.06 8.09
N ASP A 89 -0.91 11.21 7.98
CA ASP A 89 -1.57 11.86 6.85
C ASP A 89 -1.98 13.31 7.18
N TYR A 90 -2.13 13.64 8.47
CA TYR A 90 -2.72 14.90 8.94
C TYR A 90 -2.05 16.13 8.33
N GLU A 91 -0.72 16.25 8.45
CA GLU A 91 -0.03 17.48 8.02
C GLU A 91 -0.15 17.69 6.51
N ARG A 92 0.03 16.62 5.72
CA ARG A 92 -0.12 16.64 4.26
C ARG A 92 -1.54 17.04 3.84
N VAL A 93 -2.56 16.56 4.54
CA VAL A 93 -3.96 16.93 4.26
C VAL A 93 -4.21 18.40 4.58
N MET A 94 -3.78 18.86 5.76
CA MET A 94 -3.98 20.24 6.18
C MET A 94 -3.20 21.23 5.32
N GLU A 95 -2.01 20.85 4.87
CA GLU A 95 -1.22 21.63 3.92
C GLU A 95 -1.94 21.79 2.57
N SER A 96 -2.46 20.71 1.99
CA SER A 96 -3.26 20.75 0.75
C SER A 96 -4.46 21.70 0.91
N MET A 97 -5.15 21.66 2.05
CA MET A 97 -6.28 22.53 2.34
C MET A 97 -5.86 24.01 2.45
N ARG A 98 -4.80 24.31 3.22
CA ARG A 98 -4.28 25.69 3.36
C ARG A 98 -3.83 26.25 2.03
N ASN A 99 -3.07 25.47 1.24
CA ASN A 99 -2.60 25.89 -0.09
C ASN A 99 -3.78 26.29 -0.98
N HIS A 100 -4.87 25.51 -0.97
CA HIS A 100 -6.05 25.86 -1.73
C HIS A 100 -6.76 27.11 -1.20
N MET A 101 -6.92 27.24 0.11
CA MET A 101 -7.55 28.41 0.74
C MET A 101 -6.81 29.71 0.39
N TYR A 102 -5.48 29.69 0.39
CA TYR A 102 -4.61 30.80 0.01
C TYR A 102 -4.48 31.02 -1.50
N GLY A 103 -5.10 30.17 -2.33
CA GLY A 103 -5.02 30.28 -3.80
C GLY A 103 -3.69 29.83 -4.39
N LEU A 104 -2.87 29.11 -3.61
CA LEU A 104 -1.61 28.50 -4.08
C LEU A 104 -1.87 27.21 -4.88
N SER A 105 -3.05 26.61 -4.75
CA SER A 105 -3.50 25.48 -5.56
C SER A 105 -4.91 25.72 -6.13
N PRO A 106 -5.22 25.17 -7.32
CA PRO A 106 -6.53 25.34 -7.95
C PRO A 106 -7.66 24.59 -7.21
N ALA A 107 -7.33 23.54 -6.45
CA ALA A 107 -8.26 22.76 -5.65
C ALA A 107 -7.57 22.19 -4.41
N TYR A 108 -8.37 21.89 -3.37
CA TYR A 108 -8.00 20.96 -2.32
C TYR A 108 -8.21 19.56 -2.89
N GLU A 109 -7.17 18.75 -2.99
CA GLU A 109 -7.23 17.40 -3.57
C GLU A 109 -6.22 16.50 -2.85
N VAL A 110 -6.69 15.42 -2.25
CA VAL A 110 -5.85 14.57 -1.40
C VAL A 110 -6.45 13.19 -1.14
N GLU A 111 -5.60 12.17 -1.05
CA GLU A 111 -5.95 10.86 -0.48
C GLU A 111 -5.46 10.74 0.97
N TYR A 112 -6.32 10.27 1.88
CA TYR A 112 -5.97 10.10 3.29
C TYR A 112 -6.74 8.98 3.99
N ARG A 113 -6.17 8.49 5.09
CA ARG A 113 -6.85 7.57 5.99
C ARG A 113 -7.63 8.32 7.05
N ILE A 114 -8.88 7.92 7.26
CA ILE A 114 -9.76 8.45 8.30
C ILE A 114 -10.32 7.32 9.17
N LYS A 115 -10.41 7.57 10.47
CA LYS A 115 -10.83 6.58 11.47
C LYS A 115 -12.35 6.42 11.47
N HIS A 116 -12.79 5.21 11.13
CA HIS A 116 -14.18 4.78 11.20
C HIS A 116 -14.67 4.69 12.66
N LYS A 117 -15.97 4.81 12.93
CA LYS A 117 -16.56 4.72 14.30
C LYS A 117 -16.15 3.45 15.06
N LYS A 118 -15.96 2.35 14.32
CA LYS A 118 -15.49 1.03 14.85
C LYS A 118 -13.97 0.95 15.09
N GLY A 119 -13.21 2.01 14.88
CA GLY A 119 -11.79 2.13 15.23
C GLY A 119 -10.78 1.78 14.13
N HIS A 120 -11.19 1.09 13.06
CA HIS A 120 -10.33 0.84 11.88
C HIS A 120 -10.25 2.07 10.97
N TYR A 121 -9.30 2.08 10.03
CA TYR A 121 -9.15 3.14 9.04
C TYR A 121 -9.81 2.79 7.70
N VAL A 122 -10.38 3.79 7.05
CA VAL A 122 -10.84 3.76 5.65
C VAL A 122 -10.07 4.80 4.84
N TRP A 123 -9.93 4.57 3.54
CA TRP A 123 -9.21 5.47 2.63
C TRP A 123 -10.18 6.34 1.86
N TYR A 124 -10.01 7.65 1.99
CA TYR A 124 -10.80 8.66 1.28
C TYR A 124 -9.94 9.38 0.25
N TYR A 125 -10.48 9.56 -0.95
CA TYR A 125 -10.05 10.58 -1.91
C TYR A 125 -11.01 11.76 -1.81
N ASP A 126 -10.49 12.94 -1.53
CA ASP A 126 -11.26 14.13 -1.24
C ASP A 126 -10.86 15.25 -2.19
N ARG A 127 -11.85 15.93 -2.77
CA ARG A 127 -11.64 17.04 -3.68
C ARG A 127 -12.64 18.15 -3.41
N GLY A 128 -12.15 19.37 -3.18
CA GLY A 128 -12.98 20.53 -2.90
C GLY A 128 -12.43 21.82 -3.51
N THR A 129 -13.33 22.79 -3.68
CA THR A 129 -13.01 24.11 -4.22
C THR A 129 -13.72 25.22 -3.46
N VAL A 130 -13.03 26.33 -3.19
CA VAL A 130 -13.63 27.54 -2.62
C VAL A 130 -14.59 28.12 -3.66
N THR A 131 -15.90 28.05 -3.40
CA THR A 131 -16.93 28.50 -4.34
C THR A 131 -17.46 29.89 -4.02
N LYS A 132 -17.23 30.40 -2.81
CA LYS A 132 -17.54 31.78 -2.45
C LYS A 132 -16.38 32.41 -1.69
N ARG A 133 -16.04 33.63 -2.09
CA ARG A 133 -15.12 34.52 -1.38
C ARG A 133 -15.84 35.83 -1.04
N SER A 134 -15.40 36.50 0.02
CA SER A 134 -15.82 37.86 0.34
C SER A 134 -15.15 38.87 -0.59
N ASP A 135 -15.61 40.13 -0.54
CA ASP A 135 -15.07 41.23 -1.34
C ASP A 135 -13.58 41.49 -1.06
N ASP A 136 -13.10 41.19 0.16
CA ASP A 136 -11.68 41.24 0.55
C ASP A 136 -10.88 39.97 0.16
N GLY A 137 -11.47 39.08 -0.63
CA GLY A 137 -10.82 37.88 -1.17
C GLY A 137 -10.74 36.68 -0.22
N LYS A 138 -11.25 36.78 1.02
CA LYS A 138 -11.21 35.67 1.99
C LYS A 138 -12.20 34.56 1.62
N PRO A 139 -11.86 33.28 1.82
CA PRO A 139 -12.76 32.17 1.53
C PRO A 139 -13.93 32.15 2.51
N LEU A 140 -15.17 32.03 1.99
CA LEU A 140 -16.40 31.97 2.77
C LEU A 140 -17.04 30.57 2.74
N LEU A 141 -17.02 29.92 1.58
CA LEU A 141 -17.60 28.59 1.38
C LEU A 141 -16.63 27.71 0.61
N LEU A 142 -16.28 26.58 1.21
CA LEU A 142 -15.56 25.49 0.57
C LEU A 142 -16.54 24.33 0.38
N GLN A 143 -16.63 23.78 -0.82
CA GLN A 143 -17.48 22.61 -1.08
C GLN A 143 -16.71 21.55 -1.84
N GLY A 144 -17.04 20.29 -1.60
CA GLY A 144 -16.31 19.19 -2.18
C GLY A 144 -17.06 17.88 -2.16
N ILE A 145 -16.40 16.91 -2.76
CA ILE A 145 -16.82 15.52 -2.84
C ILE A 145 -15.75 14.64 -2.24
N VAL A 146 -16.18 13.54 -1.64
CA VAL A 146 -15.30 12.53 -1.08
C VAL A 146 -15.72 11.16 -1.57
N PHE A 147 -14.74 10.34 -1.90
CA PHE A 147 -14.92 8.97 -2.37
C PHE A 147 -14.26 8.01 -1.40
N ASP A 148 -14.99 6.99 -0.99
CA ASP A 148 -14.38 5.84 -0.34
C ASP A 148 -13.62 5.02 -1.39
N ILE A 149 -12.29 5.04 -1.30
CA ILE A 149 -11.38 4.29 -2.17
C ILE A 149 -10.74 3.10 -1.44
N THR A 150 -11.32 2.67 -0.31
CA THR A 150 -10.77 1.59 0.53
C THR A 150 -10.65 0.28 -0.25
N GLU A 151 -11.69 -0.12 -0.99
CA GLU A 151 -11.65 -1.34 -1.79
C GLU A 151 -10.63 -1.24 -2.93
N SER A 152 -10.54 -0.07 -3.58
CA SER A 152 -9.51 0.18 -4.61
C SER A 152 -8.10 0.04 -4.04
N LYS A 153 -7.82 0.61 -2.86
CA LYS A 153 -6.52 0.47 -2.18
C LYS A 153 -6.22 -0.97 -1.76
N LYS A 154 -7.22 -1.72 -1.28
CA LYS A 154 -7.05 -3.15 -0.97
C LYS A 154 -6.75 -3.98 -2.22
N ILE A 155 -7.43 -3.69 -3.34
CA ILE A 155 -7.18 -4.36 -4.62
C ILE A 155 -5.77 -4.01 -5.12
N GLU A 156 -5.38 -2.73 -5.08
CA GLU A 156 -4.04 -2.28 -5.44
C GLU A 156 -2.97 -2.99 -4.61
N GLU A 157 -3.13 -3.05 -3.29
CA GLU A 157 -2.21 -3.76 -2.39
C GLU A 157 -2.15 -5.27 -2.68
N LYS A 158 -3.31 -5.90 -2.92
CA LYS A 158 -3.36 -7.31 -3.28
C LYS A 158 -2.69 -7.58 -4.63
N LEU A 159 -2.90 -6.72 -5.63
CA LEU A 159 -2.26 -6.81 -6.93
C LEU A 159 -0.75 -6.63 -6.80
N ARG A 160 -0.30 -5.66 -6.00
CA ARG A 160 1.13 -5.47 -5.69
C ARG A 160 1.71 -6.72 -5.03
N TYR A 161 1.06 -7.24 -4.00
CA TYR A 161 1.49 -8.46 -3.29
C TYR A 161 1.65 -9.65 -4.24
N LEU A 162 0.65 -9.90 -5.11
CA LEU A 162 0.68 -10.99 -6.08
C LEU A 162 1.70 -10.76 -7.20
N SER A 163 1.92 -9.50 -7.59
CA SER A 163 2.92 -9.14 -8.61
C SER A 163 4.35 -9.22 -8.09
N GLU A 164 4.56 -9.13 -6.78
CA GLU A 164 5.89 -9.14 -6.18
C GLU A 164 6.36 -10.54 -5.74
N ARG A 165 5.45 -11.49 -5.60
CA ARG A 165 5.73 -12.81 -5.02
C ARG A 165 5.59 -13.96 -6.02
N ASP A 166 6.31 -15.04 -5.77
CA ASP A 166 6.17 -16.31 -6.46
C ASP A 166 4.88 -17.00 -6.00
N SER A 167 4.07 -17.47 -6.95
CA SER A 167 2.74 -18.01 -6.66
C SER A 167 2.75 -19.34 -5.89
N LEU A 168 3.86 -20.10 -5.96
CA LEU A 168 3.97 -21.40 -5.30
C LEU A 168 4.51 -21.27 -3.87
N THR A 169 5.56 -20.48 -3.71
CA THR A 169 6.37 -20.39 -2.49
C THR A 169 6.07 -19.15 -1.67
N ASN A 170 5.39 -18.16 -2.26
CA ASN A 170 5.03 -16.89 -1.64
C ASN A 170 6.23 -16.06 -1.14
N VAL A 171 7.47 -16.39 -1.52
CA VAL A 171 8.63 -15.48 -1.40
C VAL A 171 8.65 -14.49 -2.55
N TYR A 172 9.56 -13.52 -2.54
CA TYR A 172 9.68 -12.60 -3.66
C TYR A 172 9.98 -13.34 -4.97
N ASN A 173 9.50 -12.79 -6.08
CA ASN A 173 9.87 -13.27 -7.40
C ASN A 173 11.12 -12.54 -7.92
N ARG A 174 11.67 -13.06 -9.02
CA ARG A 174 12.88 -12.52 -9.66
C ARG A 174 12.80 -11.02 -9.96
N ARG A 175 11.64 -10.53 -10.44
CA ARG A 175 11.46 -9.11 -10.76
C ARG A 175 11.64 -8.25 -9.51
N THR A 176 11.02 -8.64 -8.40
CA THR A 176 11.15 -7.90 -7.14
C THR A 176 12.53 -8.00 -6.53
N MET A 177 13.19 -9.15 -6.63
CA MET A 177 14.59 -9.27 -6.20
C MET A 177 15.50 -8.28 -6.95
N ASN A 178 15.36 -8.18 -8.29
CA ASN A 178 16.17 -7.24 -9.07
C ASN A 178 15.93 -5.79 -8.64
N MET A 179 14.67 -5.36 -8.45
CA MET A 179 14.35 -4.01 -7.96
C MET A 179 14.96 -3.76 -6.57
N LYS A 180 14.92 -4.76 -5.67
CA LYS A 180 15.53 -4.63 -4.33
C LYS A 180 17.05 -4.58 -4.36
N LEU A 181 17.68 -5.26 -5.32
CA LEU A 181 19.12 -5.18 -5.54
C LEU A 181 19.53 -3.81 -6.10
N GLU A 182 18.74 -3.22 -7.00
CA GLU A 182 18.93 -1.83 -7.49
C GLU A 182 18.96 -0.85 -6.31
N GLU A 183 17.90 -0.89 -5.48
CA GLU A 183 17.80 -0.06 -4.28
C GLU A 183 18.99 -0.25 -3.34
N MET A 184 19.40 -1.50 -3.10
CA MET A 184 20.51 -1.83 -2.19
C MET A 184 21.87 -1.33 -2.70
N ILE A 185 22.14 -1.44 -4.00
CA ILE A 185 23.40 -0.97 -4.58
C ILE A 185 23.51 0.55 -4.50
N GLU A 186 22.40 1.26 -4.73
CA GLU A 186 22.36 2.71 -4.55
C GLU A 186 22.68 3.12 -3.10
N VAL A 187 22.11 2.42 -2.12
CA VAL A 187 22.41 2.65 -0.71
C VAL A 187 23.87 2.31 -0.39
N HIS A 188 24.36 1.14 -0.83
CA HIS A 188 25.76 0.71 -0.60
C HIS A 188 26.77 1.72 -1.15
N ASN A 189 26.56 2.21 -2.38
CA ASN A 189 27.47 3.15 -3.02
C ASN A 189 27.53 4.50 -2.28
N ASN A 190 26.41 4.92 -1.66
CA ASN A 190 26.30 6.21 -0.97
C ASN A 190 26.70 6.16 0.52
N TYR A 191 26.48 5.04 1.20
CA TYR A 191 26.61 4.93 2.67
C TYR A 191 27.59 3.85 3.15
N ASP A 192 28.33 3.20 2.25
CA ASP A 192 29.37 2.20 2.55
C ASP A 192 28.88 0.97 3.34
N GLN A 193 27.60 0.60 3.17
CA GLN A 193 26.94 -0.51 3.85
C GLN A 193 27.11 -1.84 3.10
N SER A 194 28.02 -2.72 3.51
CA SER A 194 28.26 -4.02 2.84
C SER A 194 27.00 -4.89 2.80
N PHE A 195 26.73 -5.56 1.68
CA PHE A 195 25.73 -6.61 1.60
C PHE A 195 26.28 -7.83 0.84
N SER A 196 25.67 -8.98 1.09
CA SER A 196 26.08 -10.24 0.47
C SER A 196 24.90 -10.93 -0.20
N LEU A 197 25.22 -11.77 -1.18
CA LEU A 197 24.26 -12.48 -2.02
C LEU A 197 24.55 -13.98 -1.95
N ILE A 198 23.52 -14.79 -1.69
CA ILE A 198 23.58 -16.24 -1.81
C ILE A 198 22.62 -16.65 -2.92
N MET A 199 23.11 -17.35 -3.93
CA MET A 199 22.28 -18.02 -4.93
C MET A 199 22.48 -19.52 -4.80
N PHE A 200 21.39 -20.28 -4.82
CA PHE A 200 21.50 -21.73 -4.74
C PHE A 200 20.40 -22.45 -5.48
N ASP A 201 20.68 -23.70 -5.83
CA ASP A 201 19.80 -24.58 -6.58
C ASP A 201 19.65 -25.91 -5.86
N ILE A 202 18.46 -26.49 -5.96
CA ILE A 202 18.17 -27.82 -5.42
C ILE A 202 18.78 -28.89 -6.31
N ASP A 203 19.76 -29.61 -5.76
CA ASP A 203 20.46 -30.65 -6.48
C ASP A 203 19.51 -31.77 -6.90
N HIS A 204 19.62 -32.16 -8.18
CA HIS A 204 18.83 -33.26 -8.75
C HIS A 204 17.30 -33.09 -8.63
N PHE A 205 16.79 -31.85 -8.52
CA PHE A 205 15.36 -31.58 -8.39
C PHE A 205 14.51 -32.21 -9.51
N LYS A 206 15.01 -32.22 -10.75
CA LYS A 206 14.36 -32.93 -11.85
C LYS A 206 14.10 -34.41 -11.54
N LYS A 207 15.05 -35.13 -10.91
CA LYS A 207 14.85 -36.54 -10.53
C LYS A 207 13.72 -36.71 -9.52
N VAL A 208 13.56 -35.76 -8.60
CA VAL A 208 12.45 -35.76 -7.63
C VAL A 208 11.11 -35.63 -8.37
N ASN A 209 11.02 -34.70 -9.31
CA ASN A 209 9.82 -34.55 -10.13
C ASN A 209 9.53 -35.78 -11.00
N ASP A 210 10.56 -36.33 -11.65
CA ASP A 210 10.42 -37.49 -12.54
C ASP A 210 10.00 -38.75 -11.75
N GLN A 211 10.49 -38.91 -10.51
CA GLN A 211 10.23 -40.10 -9.69
C GLN A 211 8.94 -40.01 -8.85
N PHE A 212 8.62 -38.83 -8.33
CA PHE A 212 7.52 -38.66 -7.36
C PHE A 212 6.40 -37.73 -7.85
N GLY A 213 6.57 -37.09 -9.01
CA GLY A 213 5.63 -36.17 -9.62
C GLY A 213 5.79 -34.73 -9.13
N HIS A 214 5.29 -33.78 -9.93
CA HIS A 214 5.40 -32.34 -9.68
C HIS A 214 4.79 -31.89 -8.35
N LEU A 215 3.72 -32.55 -7.86
CA LEU A 215 3.13 -32.20 -6.57
C LEU A 215 4.10 -32.41 -5.39
N VAL A 216 5.00 -33.40 -5.49
CA VAL A 216 6.04 -33.64 -4.48
C VAL A 216 7.17 -32.62 -4.65
N GLY A 217 7.55 -32.26 -5.87
CA GLY A 217 8.47 -31.15 -6.11
C GLY A 217 7.96 -29.83 -5.55
N ASP A 218 6.67 -29.54 -5.71
CA ASP A 218 6.02 -28.37 -5.14
C ASP A 218 6.08 -28.38 -3.60
N ASP A 219 5.86 -29.53 -2.96
CA ASP A 219 5.98 -29.69 -1.51
C ASP A 219 7.43 -29.47 -1.03
N VAL A 220 8.42 -29.96 -1.79
CA VAL A 220 9.85 -29.70 -1.51
C VAL A 220 10.13 -28.19 -1.52
N LEU A 221 9.67 -27.48 -2.55
CA LEU A 221 9.88 -26.04 -2.68
C LEU A 221 9.21 -25.24 -1.56
N ARG A 222 7.96 -25.61 -1.20
CA ARG A 222 7.24 -24.97 -0.09
C ARG A 222 7.93 -25.19 1.26
N ARG A 223 8.28 -26.43 1.60
CA ARG A 223 8.98 -26.75 2.86
C ARG A 223 10.34 -26.09 2.96
N LEU A 224 11.11 -26.07 1.87
CA LEU A 224 12.37 -25.37 1.79
C LEU A 224 12.18 -23.88 2.07
N THR A 225 11.14 -23.28 1.48
CA THR A 225 10.82 -21.87 1.67
C THR A 225 10.43 -21.57 3.11
N GLU A 226 9.56 -22.39 3.71
CA GLU A 226 9.17 -22.27 5.13
C GLU A 226 10.39 -22.35 6.04
N LEU A 227 11.31 -23.28 5.77
CA LEU A 227 12.55 -23.44 6.52
C LEU A 227 13.41 -22.17 6.48
N ILE A 228 13.56 -21.55 5.30
CA ILE A 228 14.35 -20.32 5.14
C ILE A 228 13.65 -19.13 5.79
N ILE A 229 12.33 -18.98 5.59
CA ILE A 229 11.55 -17.89 6.18
C ILE A 229 11.57 -17.93 7.72
N ASN A 230 11.57 -19.11 8.32
CA ASN A 230 11.63 -19.25 9.78
C ASN A 230 13.03 -19.01 10.38
N ASP A 231 14.09 -19.12 9.57
CA ASP A 231 15.49 -18.96 10.00
C ASP A 231 16.09 -17.57 9.67
N LYS A 232 15.51 -16.87 8.69
CA LYS A 232 16.03 -15.58 8.22
C LYS A 232 15.84 -14.45 9.25
N ARG A 233 16.66 -13.40 9.16
CA ARG A 233 16.43 -12.14 9.88
C ARG A 233 15.30 -11.34 9.24
N THR A 234 14.76 -10.35 9.95
CA THR A 234 13.69 -9.48 9.44
C THR A 234 14.06 -8.84 8.10
N ASP A 235 15.29 -8.33 7.98
CA ASP A 235 15.76 -7.58 6.80
C ASP A 235 16.29 -8.48 5.66
N ASP A 236 16.53 -9.76 5.92
CA ASP A 236 16.97 -10.69 4.88
C ASP A 236 15.84 -10.89 3.85
N ILE A 237 16.19 -10.76 2.57
CA ILE A 237 15.24 -10.89 1.46
C ILE A 237 15.47 -12.25 0.79
N VAL A 238 14.38 -13.01 0.64
CA VAL A 238 14.38 -14.34 0.02
C VAL A 238 13.54 -14.28 -1.25
N CYS A 239 14.06 -14.84 -2.33
CA CYS A 239 13.41 -14.91 -3.62
C CYS A 239 13.52 -16.31 -4.22
N ARG A 240 12.47 -16.76 -4.90
CA ARG A 240 12.57 -17.87 -5.85
C ARG A 240 12.88 -17.28 -7.22
N TYR A 241 14.12 -17.48 -7.67
CA TYR A 241 14.66 -16.81 -8.86
C TYR A 241 14.17 -17.45 -10.16
N GLY A 242 13.99 -18.77 -10.15
CA GLY A 242 13.35 -19.52 -11.24
C GLY A 242 13.40 -21.03 -10.97
N GLY A 243 12.37 -21.78 -11.35
CA GLY A 243 12.36 -23.25 -11.17
C GLY A 243 12.68 -23.68 -9.74
N GLU A 244 13.83 -24.31 -9.55
CA GLU A 244 14.40 -24.79 -8.28
C GLU A 244 15.50 -23.88 -7.68
N GLU A 245 15.72 -22.71 -8.27
CA GLU A 245 16.75 -21.74 -7.88
C GLU A 245 16.18 -20.69 -6.92
N PHE A 246 16.92 -20.45 -5.84
CA PHE A 246 16.64 -19.46 -4.81
C PHE A 246 17.77 -18.45 -4.71
N PHE A 247 17.40 -17.24 -4.32
CA PHE A 247 18.29 -16.10 -4.21
C PHE A 247 18.02 -15.39 -2.88
N LEU A 248 19.05 -15.17 -2.08
CA LEU A 248 19.00 -14.42 -0.84
C LEU A 248 19.86 -13.16 -0.96
N LEU A 249 19.28 -12.04 -0.54
CA LEU A 249 19.97 -10.78 -0.31
C LEU A 249 20.08 -10.57 1.20
N LEU A 250 21.30 -10.36 1.67
CA LEU A 250 21.65 -10.18 3.09
C LEU A 250 22.18 -8.75 3.30
N PRO A 251 21.32 -7.78 3.66
CA PRO A 251 21.73 -6.43 4.00
C PRO A 251 22.72 -6.42 5.18
N ASP A 252 23.58 -5.40 5.24
CA ASP A 252 24.55 -5.19 6.34
C ASP A 252 25.34 -6.45 6.71
N THR A 253 25.77 -7.20 5.70
CA THR A 253 26.42 -8.50 5.86
C THR A 253 27.59 -8.65 4.90
N ASN A 254 28.78 -8.82 5.47
CA ASN A 254 30.01 -9.12 4.72
C ASN A 254 30.10 -10.62 4.37
N LEU A 255 31.14 -10.98 3.62
CA LEU A 255 31.34 -12.34 3.14
C LEU A 255 31.37 -13.38 4.28
N GLN A 256 32.04 -13.08 5.40
CA GLN A 256 32.14 -14.01 6.53
C GLN A 256 30.78 -14.26 7.18
N GLY A 257 29.99 -13.21 7.38
CA GLY A 257 28.61 -13.33 7.88
C GLY A 257 27.75 -14.17 6.93
N ALA A 258 27.90 -13.96 5.63
CA ALA A 258 27.16 -14.69 4.62
C ALA A 258 27.58 -16.18 4.55
N ILE A 259 28.86 -16.50 4.75
CA ILE A 259 29.35 -17.89 4.86
C ILE A 259 28.69 -18.60 6.05
N ILE A 260 28.52 -17.91 7.19
CA ILE A 260 27.85 -18.48 8.38
C ILE A 260 26.39 -18.83 8.05
N VAL A 261 25.67 -17.89 7.42
CA VAL A 261 24.28 -18.10 6.99
C VAL A 261 24.19 -19.25 5.99
N ALA A 262 25.02 -19.26 4.95
CA ALA A 262 25.04 -20.30 3.93
C ALA A 262 25.31 -21.69 4.53
N LYS A 263 26.32 -21.83 5.41
CA LYS A 263 26.62 -23.10 6.09
C LYS A 263 25.50 -23.57 7.01
N ARG A 264 24.82 -22.64 7.69
CA ARG A 264 23.65 -22.95 8.53
C ARG A 264 22.50 -23.48 7.67
N LEU A 265 22.12 -22.73 6.63
CA LEU A 265 21.06 -23.13 5.69
C LEU A 265 21.38 -24.47 5.02
N HIS A 266 22.61 -24.64 4.52
CA HIS A 266 23.07 -25.89 3.89
C HIS A 266 22.87 -27.11 4.81
N LYS A 267 23.25 -27.01 6.09
CA LYS A 267 23.03 -28.08 7.08
C LYS A 267 21.55 -28.31 7.40
N MET A 268 20.76 -27.24 7.48
CA MET A 268 19.31 -27.35 7.77
C MET A 268 18.57 -28.04 6.63
N ILE A 269 18.89 -27.69 5.38
CA ILE A 269 18.29 -28.26 4.17
C ILE A 269 18.59 -29.76 4.06
N GLN A 270 19.83 -30.18 4.33
CA GLN A 270 20.19 -31.61 4.33
C GLN A 270 19.41 -32.43 5.37
N LYS A 271 18.97 -31.80 6.46
CA LYS A 271 18.22 -32.44 7.55
C LYS A 271 16.71 -32.31 7.37
N MET A 272 16.25 -31.62 6.32
CA MET A 272 14.84 -31.41 6.07
C MET A 272 14.16 -32.73 5.75
N PHE A 273 13.17 -33.09 6.56
CA PHE A 273 12.33 -34.26 6.29
C PHE A 273 11.28 -33.91 5.24
N ILE A 274 11.22 -34.72 4.18
CA ILE A 274 10.22 -34.61 3.12
C ILE A 274 9.63 -36.01 2.91
N PRO A 275 8.30 -36.19 3.03
CA PRO A 275 7.70 -37.49 2.77
C PRO A 275 8.09 -38.03 1.39
N LYS A 276 8.52 -39.30 1.34
CA LYS A 276 8.93 -40.04 0.13
C LYS A 276 10.27 -39.64 -0.50
N VAL A 277 10.91 -38.56 -0.06
CA VAL A 277 12.21 -38.11 -0.56
C VAL A 277 13.25 -38.31 0.54
N GLU A 278 14.28 -39.11 0.27
CA GLU A 278 15.28 -39.49 1.29
C GLU A 278 16.04 -38.28 1.85
N SER A 279 16.62 -37.47 0.96
CA SER A 279 17.34 -36.25 1.34
C SER A 279 17.40 -35.28 0.16
N ILE A 280 17.38 -33.99 0.46
CA ILE A 280 17.62 -32.92 -0.50
C ILE A 280 18.94 -32.24 -0.17
N THR A 281 19.74 -31.97 -1.19
CA THR A 281 20.96 -31.17 -1.08
C THR A 281 20.86 -29.95 -1.99
N VAL A 282 21.71 -28.96 -1.74
CA VAL A 282 21.76 -27.73 -2.53
C VAL A 282 23.21 -27.38 -2.86
N SER A 283 23.39 -26.78 -4.02
CA SER A 283 24.64 -26.19 -4.48
C SER A 283 24.52 -24.68 -4.39
N MET A 284 25.41 -24.02 -3.63
CA MET A 284 25.34 -22.59 -3.35
C MET A 284 26.54 -21.82 -3.91
N GLY A 285 26.28 -20.68 -4.55
CA GLY A 285 27.24 -19.61 -4.80
C GLY A 285 27.01 -18.47 -3.82
N LEU A 286 28.09 -17.84 -3.36
CA LEU A 286 28.04 -16.75 -2.38
C LEU A 286 29.03 -15.66 -2.75
N ILE A 287 28.60 -14.39 -2.65
CA ILE A 287 29.47 -13.24 -2.84
C ILE A 287 29.17 -12.14 -1.82
N GLU A 288 30.18 -11.33 -1.50
CA GLU A 288 29.98 -9.96 -1.01
C GLU A 288 30.00 -9.03 -2.21
N HIS A 289 29.07 -8.07 -2.26
CA HIS A 289 29.00 -7.10 -3.36
C HIS A 289 30.19 -6.14 -3.31
N ASN A 290 30.77 -5.87 -4.48
CA ASN A 290 31.88 -4.92 -4.59
C ASN A 290 31.36 -3.53 -4.95
N LYS A 291 31.90 -2.48 -4.31
CA LYS A 291 31.55 -1.10 -4.64
C LYS A 291 31.75 -0.80 -6.13
N GLY A 292 30.73 -0.23 -6.77
CA GLY A 292 30.72 0.06 -8.21
C GLY A 292 30.44 -1.14 -9.13
N GLU A 293 30.27 -2.36 -8.60
CA GLU A 293 29.82 -3.53 -9.36
C GLU A 293 28.33 -3.38 -9.75
N SER A 294 28.01 -3.58 -11.03
CA SER A 294 26.64 -3.54 -11.50
C SER A 294 25.86 -4.79 -11.07
N ILE A 295 24.53 -4.73 -11.15
CA ILE A 295 23.65 -5.86 -10.81
C ILE A 295 23.94 -7.08 -11.66
N ASP A 296 24.05 -6.89 -12.98
CA ASP A 296 24.31 -8.00 -13.89
C ASP A 296 25.66 -8.67 -13.61
N GLN A 297 26.67 -7.89 -13.21
CA GLN A 297 27.98 -8.41 -12.80
C GLN A 297 27.88 -9.22 -11.51
N ALA A 298 27.19 -8.69 -10.49
CA ALA A 298 27.00 -9.38 -9.22
C ALA A 298 26.20 -10.68 -9.38
N ILE A 299 25.07 -10.64 -10.11
CA ILE A 299 24.24 -11.82 -10.39
C ILE A 299 25.05 -12.86 -11.17
N LYS A 300 25.80 -12.46 -12.19
CA LYS A 300 26.65 -13.38 -12.94
C LYS A 300 27.72 -14.04 -12.05
N ARG A 301 28.36 -13.28 -11.18
CA ARG A 301 29.43 -13.79 -10.31
C ARG A 301 28.89 -14.82 -9.30
N VAL A 302 27.72 -14.58 -8.72
CA VAL A 302 27.10 -15.55 -7.79
C VAL A 302 26.58 -16.79 -8.54
N ASP A 303 26.05 -16.62 -9.76
CA ASP A 303 25.61 -17.73 -10.62
C ASP A 303 26.79 -18.62 -11.07
N ASP A 304 27.91 -18.02 -11.50
CA ASP A 304 29.13 -18.74 -11.88
C ASP A 304 29.67 -19.60 -10.71
N LEU A 305 29.60 -19.07 -9.48
CA LEU A 305 29.96 -19.81 -8.26
C LEU A 305 28.98 -20.94 -7.94
N MET A 306 27.67 -20.71 -8.12
CA MET A 306 26.66 -21.76 -7.96
C MET A 306 26.85 -22.88 -8.99
N TYR A 307 27.16 -22.53 -10.25
CA TYR A 307 27.48 -23.49 -11.30
C TYR A 307 28.77 -24.28 -11.00
N LEU A 308 29.79 -23.61 -10.45
CA LEU A 308 30.99 -24.27 -9.95
C LEU A 308 30.68 -25.25 -8.81
N ALA A 309 29.76 -24.88 -7.90
CA ALA A 309 29.29 -25.79 -6.85
C ALA A 309 28.63 -27.04 -7.47
N LYS A 310 27.74 -26.87 -8.45
CA LYS A 310 27.08 -27.97 -9.17
C LYS A 310 28.06 -28.90 -9.89
N SER A 311 29.06 -28.34 -10.56
CA SER A 311 30.05 -29.12 -11.34
C SER A 311 31.12 -29.79 -10.47
N SER A 312 31.37 -29.28 -9.26
CA SER A 312 32.35 -29.84 -8.31
C SER A 312 31.83 -31.01 -7.45
N GLY A 313 30.73 -31.64 -7.86
CA GLY A 313 30.14 -32.79 -7.15
C GLY A 313 28.86 -32.48 -6.37
N ARG A 314 28.34 -31.24 -6.45
CA ARG A 314 27.11 -30.78 -5.77
C ARG A 314 27.22 -30.77 -4.24
N ASN A 315 26.12 -30.46 -3.56
CA ASN A 315 26.01 -30.40 -2.11
C ASN A 315 27.14 -29.59 -1.44
N THR A 316 27.47 -28.42 -2.01
CA THR A 316 28.63 -27.63 -1.59
C THR A 316 28.37 -26.14 -1.76
N ILE A 317 29.25 -25.35 -1.15
CA ILE A 317 29.20 -23.88 -1.15
C ILE A 317 30.49 -23.38 -1.81
N LYS A 318 30.37 -22.43 -2.75
CA LYS A 318 31.49 -21.72 -3.39
C LYS A 318 31.36 -20.23 -3.15
N TYR A 319 32.48 -19.58 -2.85
CA TYR A 319 32.56 -18.15 -2.54
C TYR A 319 33.91 -17.58 -2.94
#